data_AF-A0A135YQR7-F1
#
_entry.id   AF-A0A135YQR7-F1
#
_cell.length_a   1.000
_cell.length_b   1.000
_cell.length_c   1.000
_cell.angle_alpha   90.00
_cell.angle_beta   90.00
_cell.angle_gamma   90.00
#
_symmetry.space_group_name_H-M   'P 1'
#
loop_
_entity.id
_entity.type
_entity.pdbx_description
1 polymer ?
#
loop_
_entity_poly.entity_id
_entity_poly.type
_entity_poly.pdbx_seq_one_letter_code
_entity_poly.pdbx_strand_id
1 'polypeptide(L)' 'MDGRYKWSELAKGFSLLSQIGITMVVCILGCSLLGLWIDKKIGTRPIFTLIFIVIGVLSAFMNLHKTLKSYMRKESE' A
#
# COMPACT_ATOMS: atom_id res chain seq x y z
N MET A 1 5.60 33.10 -17.69
CA MET A 1 4.93 31.80 -17.47
C MET A 1 5.44 31.24 -16.15
N ASP A 2 4.51 30.80 -15.33
CA ASP A 2 4.44 31.10 -13.88
C ASP A 2 4.96 29.94 -13.04
N GLY A 3 6.01 30.21 -12.26
CA GLY A 3 6.66 29.24 -11.38
C GLY A 3 5.81 28.78 -10.20
N ARG A 4 4.63 29.38 -9.94
CA ARG A 4 3.76 28.98 -8.84
C ARG A 4 2.93 27.73 -9.13
N TYR A 5 2.65 27.41 -10.39
CA TYR A 5 1.88 26.23 -10.76
C TYR A 5 2.64 24.90 -10.51
N LYS A 6 3.99 24.91 -10.61
CA LYS A 6 4.81 23.70 -10.37
C LYS A 6 4.76 23.24 -8.91
N TRP A 7 4.75 24.15 -7.94
CA TRP A 7 4.72 23.79 -6.52
C TRP A 7 3.39 23.18 -6.10
N SER A 8 2.27 23.62 -6.69
CA SER A 8 0.95 23.03 -6.43
C SER A 8 0.78 21.64 -7.05
N GLU A 9 1.36 21.40 -8.23
CA GLU A 9 1.36 20.09 -8.89
C GLU A 9 2.24 19.09 -8.12
N LEU A 10 3.45 19.52 -7.70
CA LEU A 10 4.34 18.69 -6.89
C LEU A 10 3.72 18.36 -5.53
N ALA A 11 3.09 19.33 -4.86
CA ALA A 11 2.39 19.11 -3.60
C ALA A 11 1.22 18.13 -3.76
N LYS A 12 0.44 18.24 -4.87
CA LYS A 12 -0.63 17.28 -5.19
C LYS A 12 -0.09 15.88 -5.44
N GLY A 13 0.98 15.73 -6.21
CA GLY A 13 1.63 14.44 -6.46
C GLY A 13 2.11 13.78 -5.17
N PHE A 14 2.74 14.56 -4.28
CA PHE A 14 3.17 14.08 -2.97
C PHE A 14 2.00 13.69 -2.05
N SER A 15 0.92 14.46 -2.02
CA SER A 15 -0.28 14.12 -1.25
C SER A 15 -0.90 12.81 -1.73
N LEU A 16 -1.02 12.61 -3.04
CA LEU A 16 -1.55 11.36 -3.60
C LEU A 16 -0.63 10.17 -3.27
N LEU A 17 0.68 10.32 -3.44
CA LEU A 17 1.65 9.28 -3.13
C LEU A 17 1.64 8.92 -1.63
N SER A 18 1.59 9.93 -0.76
CA SER A 18 1.52 9.73 0.69
C SER A 18 0.22 9.05 1.10
N GLN A 19 -0.93 9.44 0.53
CA GLN A 19 -2.21 8.80 0.78
C GLN A 19 -2.21 7.31 0.37
N ILE A 20 -1.61 6.99 -0.78
CA ILE A 20 -1.45 5.61 -1.25
C ILE A 20 -0.53 4.83 -0.30
N GLY A 21 0.62 5.41 0.06
CA GLY A 21 1.57 4.81 0.99
C GLY A 21 0.96 4.52 2.37
N ILE A 22 0.21 5.48 2.93
CA ILE A 22 -0.50 5.34 4.20
C ILE A 22 -1.52 4.20 4.10
N THR A 23 -2.30 4.13 3.01
CA THR A 23 -3.26 3.05 2.79
C THR A 23 -2.58 1.68 2.72
N MET A 24 -1.41 1.58 2.08
CA MET A 24 -0.63 0.34 2.03
C MET A 24 -0.16 -0.09 3.42
N VAL A 25 0.40 0.83 4.19
CA VAL A 25 0.90 0.57 5.56
C VAL A 25 -0.25 0.14 6.47
N VAL A 26 -1.39 0.84 6.42
CA VAL A 26 -2.60 0.50 7.18
C VAL A 26 -3.11 -0.89 6.81
N CYS A 27 -3.14 -1.25 5.52
CA CYS A 27 -3.52 -2.60 5.08
C CYS A 27 -2.55 -3.68 5.59
N ILE A 28 -1.24 -3.45 5.54
CA ILE A 28 -0.23 -4.41 6.01
C ILE A 28 -0.35 -4.62 7.51
N LEU A 29 -0.42 -3.54 8.29
CA LEU A 29 -0.61 -3.61 9.73
C LEU A 29 -1.95 -4.24 10.10
N GLY A 30 -3.02 -3.88 9.38
CA GLY A 30 -4.35 -4.43 9.56
C GLY A 30 -4.39 -5.94 9.31
N CYS A 31 -3.86 -6.41 8.18
CA CYS A 31 -3.78 -7.85 7.86
C CYS A 31 -2.88 -8.61 8.84
N SER A 32 -1.75 -8.03 9.25
CA SER A 32 -0.84 -8.65 10.21
C SER A 32 -1.49 -8.81 11.59
N LEU A 33 -2.14 -7.75 12.10
CA LEU A 33 -2.86 -7.76 13.36
C LEU A 33 -4.08 -8.70 13.32
N LEU A 34 -4.88 -8.65 12.25
CA LEU A 34 -6.04 -9.52 12.07
C LEU A 34 -5.63 -10.99 11.97
N GLY A 35 -4.54 -11.30 11.25
CA GLY A 35 -3.98 -12.65 11.18
C GLY A 35 -3.64 -13.16 12.58
N LEU A 36 -2.81 -12.42 13.33
CA LEU A 36 -2.44 -12.72 14.72
C LEU A 36 -3.66 -12.91 15.64
N TRP A 37 -4.70 -12.10 15.47
CA TRP A 37 -5.92 -12.17 16.29
C TRP A 37 -6.74 -13.44 16.01
N ILE A 38 -6.83 -13.83 14.74
CA ILE A 38 -7.50 -15.06 14.30
C ILE A 38 -6.72 -16.30 14.77
N ASP A 39 -5.40 -16.27 14.64
CA ASP A 39 -4.50 -17.35 15.11
C ASP A 39 -4.72 -17.66 16.59
N LYS A 40 -4.73 -16.60 17.40
CA LYS A 40 -4.88 -16.69 18.85
C LYS A 40 -6.26 -17.20 19.27
N LYS A 41 -7.29 -16.94 18.45
CA LYS A 41 -8.68 -17.34 18.73
C LYS A 41 -8.97 -18.79 18.32
N ILE A 42 -8.29 -19.29 17.29
CA ILE A 42 -8.53 -20.63 16.73
C ILE A 42 -7.60 -21.70 17.35
N GLY A 43 -6.55 -21.30 18.08
CA GLY A 43 -5.67 -22.22 18.83
C GLY A 43 -4.94 -23.25 17.95
N THR A 44 -5.04 -23.08 16.63
CA THR A 44 -4.40 -23.91 15.62
C THR A 44 -3.10 -23.22 15.25
N ARG A 45 -2.04 -24.00 15.03
CA ARG A 45 -0.73 -23.55 14.52
C ARG A 45 -0.91 -22.50 13.41
N PRO A 46 0.03 -21.55 13.21
CA PRO A 46 -0.20 -20.28 12.52
C PRO A 46 -0.44 -20.33 11.02
N ILE A 47 -1.36 -21.18 10.57
CA ILE A 47 -1.62 -21.54 9.18
C ILE A 47 -2.56 -20.52 8.56
N PHE A 48 -3.60 -20.08 9.29
CA PHE A 48 -4.52 -19.05 8.81
C PHE A 48 -3.83 -17.68 8.71
N THR A 49 -3.00 -17.33 9.70
CA THR A 49 -2.15 -16.13 9.63
C THR A 49 -1.19 -16.17 8.45
N LEU A 50 -0.59 -17.34 8.17
CA LEU A 50 0.32 -17.51 7.04
C LEU A 50 -0.40 -17.22 5.72
N ILE A 51 -1.59 -17.78 5.52
CA ILE A 51 -2.39 -17.58 4.31
C ILE A 51 -2.80 -16.10 4.17
N PHE A 52 -3.26 -15.48 5.27
CA PHE A 52 -3.67 -14.08 5.26
C PHE A 52 -2.50 -13.11 4.99
N ILE A 53 -1.32 -13.41 5.53
CA ILE A 53 -0.08 -12.68 5.23
C ILE A 53 0.32 -12.85 3.77
N VAL A 54 0.30 -14.08 3.23
CA VAL A 54 0.70 -14.33 1.83
C VAL A 54 -0.22 -13.57 0.88
N ILE A 55 -1.54 -13.63 1.08
CA ILE A 55 -2.52 -12.92 0.25
C ILE A 55 -2.42 -11.40 0.46
N GLY A 56 -2.18 -10.94 1.69
CA GLY A 56 -1.98 -9.53 2.02
C GLY A 56 -0.72 -8.93 1.38
N VAL A 57 0.40 -9.65 1.42
CA VAL A 57 1.66 -9.26 0.78
C VAL A 57 1.52 -9.26 -0.74
N LEU A 58 0.87 -10.28 -1.33
CA LEU A 58 0.59 -10.32 -2.78
C LEU A 58 -0.28 -9.13 -3.22
N SER A 59 -1.36 -8.85 -2.48
CA SER A 59 -2.25 -7.71 -2.77
C SER A 59 -1.51 -6.37 -2.64
N ALA A 60 -0.67 -6.23 -1.62
CA ALA A 60 0.14 -5.04 -1.43
C ALA A 60 1.16 -4.87 -2.57
N PHE A 61 1.84 -5.95 -2.95
CA PHE A 61 2.83 -5.94 -4.01
C PHE A 61 2.19 -5.56 -5.36
N MET A 62 1.02 -6.13 -5.70
CA MET A 62 0.29 -5.80 -6.93
C MET A 62 -0.13 -4.33 -6.99
N ASN A 63 -0.63 -3.78 -5.87
CA ASN A 63 -1.10 -2.39 -5.83
C ASN A 63 0.07 -1.38 -5.90
N LEU A 64 1.20 -1.70 -5.24
CA LEU A 64 2.43 -0.93 -5.34
C LEU A 64 2.99 -0.96 -6.77
N HIS A 65 3.07 -2.14 -7.38
CA HIS A 65 3.62 -2.30 -8.73
C HIS A 65 2.80 -1.55 -9.78
N LYS A 66 1.46 -1.55 -9.65
CA LYS A 66 0.56 -0.80 -10.53
C LYS A 66 0.72 0.71 -10.34
N THR A 67 0.82 1.15 -9.10
CA THR A 67 1.05 2.56 -8.75
C THR A 67 2.38 3.06 -9.31
N LEU A 68 3.48 2.36 -9.01
CA LEU A 68 4.83 2.70 -9.48
C LEU A 68 4.90 2.76 -11.01
N LYS A 69 4.32 1.78 -11.70
CA LYS A 69 4.28 1.78 -13.18
C LYS A 69 3.48 2.96 -13.74
N SER A 70 2.41 3.38 -13.05
CA SER A 70 1.62 4.56 -13.43
C SER A 70 2.36 5.88 -13.21
N TYR A 71 3.18 5.98 -12.16
CA TYR A 71 4.01 7.17 -11.90
C TYR A 71 5.19 7.24 -12.89
N MET A 72 5.92 6.13 -13.10
CA MET A 72 7.05 6.08 -14.03
C MET A 72 6.64 6.36 -15.48
N ARG A 73 5.46 5.90 -15.91
CA ARG A 73 4.94 6.16 -17.26
C ARG A 73 4.54 7.63 -17.47
N LYS A 74 4.18 8.33 -16.39
CA LYS A 74 3.71 9.72 -16.45
C LYS A 74 4.85 10.74 -16.49
N GLU A 75 6.09 10.31 -16.25
CA GLU A 75 7.29 11.13 -16.42
C GLU A 75 7.85 11.09 -17.85
N SER A 76 7.28 10.25 -18.73
CA SER A 76 7.71 10.09 -20.13
C SER A 76 6.80 10.76 -21.17
N GLU A 77 5.73 11.46 -20.74
CA GLU A 77 4.80 12.20 -21.61
C GLU A 77 4.75 13.70 -21.27
#